data_AF-A0A2V4BYE8-F1
#
_entry.id   AF-A0A2V4BYE8-F1
#
_cell.length_a   1.000
_cell.length_b   1.000
_cell.length_c   1.000
_cell.angle_alpha   90.00
_cell.angle_beta   90.00
_cell.angle_gamma   90.00
#
_symmetry.space_group_name_H-M   'P 1'
#
loop_
_entity.id
_entity.type
_entity.pdbx_description
1 polymer ?
#
loop_
_entity_poly.entity_id
_entity_poly.type
_entity_poly.pdbx_seq_one_letter_code
_entity_poly.pdbx_strand_id
1 'polypeptide(L)'
;MLSSAAGTDNQSKNINSILTPITYATTGTTGAAVTGLPAGVTGSFASNTITIAGTPTVSGTFNYLITLTGECNTTISGKITSLCEPITGVIKIIN
;
A
#
# COMPACT_ATOMS: atom_id res chain seq x y z
N MET A 1 10.02 -8.77 2.71
CA MET A 1 9.19 -9.04 1.52
C MET A 1 7.80 -8.53 1.81
N LEU A 2 7.22 -7.71 0.95
CA LEU A 2 5.83 -7.28 1.08
C LEU A 2 4.93 -8.32 0.44
N SER A 3 3.92 -8.80 1.16
CA SER A 3 2.89 -9.67 0.60
C SER A 3 1.53 -9.11 0.99
N SER A 4 0.66 -8.91 0.00
CA SER A 4 -0.77 -8.70 0.23
C SER A 4 -1.53 -9.98 -0.05
N ALA A 5 -2.73 -10.12 0.51
CA ALA A 5 -3.65 -11.15 0.07
C ALA A 5 -3.98 -10.93 -1.41
N ALA A 6 -3.80 -11.97 -2.23
CA ALA A 6 -3.98 -11.88 -3.68
C ALA A 6 -5.32 -11.24 -4.06
N GLY A 7 -5.29 -10.20 -4.90
CA GLY A 7 -6.49 -9.52 -5.41
C GLY A 7 -7.07 -8.43 -4.51
N THR A 8 -6.49 -8.17 -3.33
CA THR A 8 -6.89 -7.02 -2.48
C THR A 8 -6.28 -5.71 -2.95
N ASP A 9 -5.17 -5.79 -3.70
CA ASP A 9 -4.39 -4.69 -4.27
C ASP A 9 -4.99 -4.07 -5.54
N ASN A 10 -5.96 -4.75 -6.14
CA ASN A 10 -6.66 -4.31 -7.34
C ASN A 10 -8.18 -4.51 -7.21
N GLN A 11 -8.86 -3.56 -6.55
CA GLN A 11 -10.30 -3.65 -6.26
C GLN A 11 -11.13 -2.70 -7.11
N SER A 12 -12.33 -3.15 -7.51
CA SER A 12 -13.38 -2.31 -8.09
C SER A 12 -14.55 -2.21 -7.13
N LYS A 13 -14.82 -1.03 -6.57
CA LYS A 13 -15.93 -0.79 -5.62
C LYS A 13 -16.78 0.40 -6.00
N ASN A 14 -18.03 0.42 -5.54
CA ASN A 14 -18.92 1.56 -5.74
C ASN A 14 -18.54 2.73 -4.80
N ILE A 15 -18.86 3.97 -5.20
CA ILE A 15 -18.79 5.12 -4.29
C ILE A 15 -19.61 4.84 -3.03
N ASN A 16 -19.14 5.32 -1.88
CA ASN A 16 -19.77 5.09 -0.58
C ASN A 16 -19.84 3.61 -0.12
N SER A 17 -19.18 2.69 -0.83
CA SER A 17 -19.07 1.29 -0.40
C SER A 17 -17.79 1.09 0.40
N ILE A 18 -17.86 0.38 1.52
CA ILE A 18 -16.69 0.05 2.33
C ILE A 18 -15.68 -0.73 1.47
N LEU A 19 -14.44 -0.22 1.40
CA LEU A 19 -13.34 -0.90 0.73
C LEU A 19 -12.95 -2.14 1.54
N THR A 20 -12.66 -3.26 0.86
CA THR A 20 -12.09 -4.42 1.57
C THR A 20 -10.72 -4.01 2.13
N PRO A 21 -10.48 -4.14 3.44
CA PRO A 21 -9.21 -3.74 4.03
C PRO A 21 -8.05 -4.48 3.36
N ILE A 22 -7.12 -3.72 2.80
CA ILE A 22 -5.91 -4.27 2.17
C ILE A 22 -4.85 -4.32 3.25
N THR A 23 -4.37 -5.52 3.56
CA THR A 23 -3.28 -5.71 4.52
C THR A 23 -2.03 -6.13 3.78
N TYR A 24 -0.92 -5.43 4.04
CA TYR A 24 0.40 -5.82 3.57
C TYR A 24 1.26 -6.17 4.77
N ALA A 25 1.70 -7.42 4.85
CA ALA A 25 2.71 -7.81 5.80
C ALA A 25 4.08 -7.35 5.27
N THR A 26 4.81 -6.63 6.11
CA THR A 26 6.18 -6.18 5.84
C THR A 26 7.13 -6.90 6.79
N THR A 27 8.38 -7.09 6.39
CA THR A 27 9.42 -7.65 7.28
C THR A 27 10.65 -6.76 7.18
N GLY A 28 11.30 -6.48 8.32
CA GLY A 28 12.51 -5.65 8.37
C GLY A 28 12.29 -4.18 8.01
N THR A 29 11.12 -3.62 8.31
CA THR A 29 10.76 -2.24 7.94
C THR A 29 10.50 -1.38 9.17
N THR A 30 11.02 -0.16 9.17
CA THR A 30 10.87 0.81 10.28
C THR A 30 9.72 1.79 10.06
N GLY A 31 9.19 1.86 8.83
CA GLY A 31 8.11 2.76 8.42
C GLY A 31 7.52 2.38 7.07
N ALA A 32 6.32 2.89 6.80
CA ALA A 32 5.69 2.85 5.49
C ALA A 32 4.86 4.12 5.25
N ALA A 33 4.89 4.63 4.03
CA ALA A 33 4.09 5.74 3.56
C ALA A 33 3.17 5.26 2.43
N VAL A 34 1.89 5.60 2.52
CA VAL A 34 0.90 5.31 1.48
C VAL A 34 0.42 6.62 0.88
N THR A 35 0.52 6.75 -0.45
CA THR A 35 0.10 7.95 -1.19
C THR A 35 -0.82 7.58 -2.35
N GLY A 36 -1.60 8.53 -2.88
CA GLY A 36 -2.52 8.28 -4.01
C GLY A 36 -3.84 7.58 -3.64
N LEU A 37 -4.20 7.55 -2.36
CA LEU A 37 -5.47 6.99 -1.90
C LEU A 37 -6.67 7.91 -2.24
N PRO A 38 -7.87 7.35 -2.49
CA PRO A 38 -9.10 8.12 -2.61
C PRO A 38 -9.43 8.88 -1.33
N ALA A 39 -10.18 9.99 -1.45
CA ALA A 39 -10.75 10.66 -0.28
C ALA A 39 -11.65 9.69 0.51
N GLY A 40 -11.45 9.64 1.84
CA GLY A 40 -12.15 8.71 2.74
C GLY A 40 -11.48 7.34 2.90
N VAL A 41 -10.38 7.06 2.19
CA VAL A 41 -9.53 5.89 2.39
C VAL A 41 -8.21 6.32 3.05
N THR A 42 -7.76 5.56 4.04
CA THR A 42 -6.51 5.84 4.77
C THR A 42 -5.64 4.60 4.83
N GLY A 43 -4.32 4.80 4.75
CA GLY A 43 -3.31 3.76 4.92
C GLY A 43 -2.58 3.99 6.24
N SER A 44 -2.65 3.02 7.15
CA SER A 44 -1.93 3.06 8.42
C SER A 44 -0.87 1.97 8.46
N PHE A 45 0.30 2.27 9.03
CA PHE A 45 1.36 1.30 9.26
C PHE A 45 1.55 1.07 10.75
N ALA A 46 1.37 -0.17 11.20
CA ALA A 46 1.57 -0.56 12.58
C ALA A 46 2.11 -2.00 12.66
N SER A 47 3.03 -2.26 13.57
CA SER A 47 3.56 -3.61 13.82
C SER A 47 3.98 -4.36 12.54
N ASN A 48 4.74 -3.70 11.67
CA ASN A 48 5.18 -4.26 10.38
C ASN A 48 4.03 -4.68 9.44
N THR A 49 2.85 -4.10 9.63
CA THR A 49 1.68 -4.37 8.80
C THR A 49 1.07 -3.05 8.33
N ILE A 50 0.89 -2.91 7.02
CA ILE A 50 0.15 -1.78 6.44
C ILE A 50 -1.30 -2.21 6.31
N THR A 51 -2.21 -1.37 6.76
CA THR A 51 -3.64 -1.54 6.60
C THR A 51 -4.21 -0.36 5.83
N ILE A 52 -4.74 -0.60 4.64
CA ILE A 52 -5.47 0.39 3.85
C ILE A 52 -6.95 0.08 3.96
N ALA A 53 -7.70 0.98 4.58
CA ALA A 53 -9.13 0.82 4.80
C ALA A 53 -9.83 2.17 4.81
N GLY A 54 -11.14 2.13 4.57
CA GLY A 54 -12.00 3.31 4.59
C GLY A 54 -13.13 3.21 3.58
N THR A 55 -13.82 4.33 3.41
CA THR A 55 -14.95 4.44 2.49
C THR A 55 -14.66 5.54 1.48
N PRO A 56 -14.41 5.20 0.20
CA PRO A 56 -14.15 6.18 -0.83
C PRO A 56 -15.39 7.06 -1.09
N THR A 57 -15.19 8.37 -1.05
CA THR A 57 -16.25 9.37 -1.29
C THR A 57 -16.23 9.93 -2.71
N VAL A 58 -15.27 9.50 -3.54
CA VAL A 58 -15.05 10.01 -4.90
C VAL A 58 -14.92 8.83 -5.87
N SER A 59 -15.66 8.88 -6.98
CA SER A 59 -15.51 7.94 -8.10
C SER A 59 -14.28 8.27 -8.94
N GLY A 60 -13.56 7.24 -9.38
CA GLY A 60 -12.35 7.40 -10.18
C GLY A 60 -11.41 6.22 -10.01
N THR A 61 -10.40 6.14 -10.88
CA THR A 61 -9.29 5.19 -10.72
C THR A 61 -8.19 5.87 -9.90
N PHE A 62 -7.88 5.32 -8.73
CA PHE A 62 -6.85 5.81 -7.82
C PHE A 62 -5.68 4.83 -7.81
N ASN A 63 -4.56 5.26 -8.37
CA ASN A 63 -3.30 4.52 -8.29
C ASN A 63 -2.61 4.93 -6.99
N TYR A 64 -2.45 3.98 -6.08
CA TYR A 64 -1.79 4.23 -4.82
C TYR A 64 -0.39 3.62 -4.80
N LEU A 65 0.52 4.31 -4.12
CA LEU A 65 1.92 3.94 -3.99
C LEU A 65 2.23 3.72 -2.52
N ILE A 66 2.80 2.56 -2.21
CA ILE A 66 3.32 2.22 -0.90
C ILE A 66 4.85 2.30 -0.94
N THR A 67 5.40 3.27 -0.24
CA THR A 67 6.83 3.42 -0.03
C THR A 67 7.20 2.90 1.34
N LEU A 68 7.99 1.83 1.40
CA LEU A 68 8.55 1.33 2.64
C LEU A 68 9.85 2.06 3.00
N THR A 69 10.05 2.27 4.30
CA THR A 69 11.28 2.85 4.86
C THR A 69 11.76 1.89 5.93
N GLY A 70 12.93 1.28 5.77
CA GLY A 70 13.28 0.10 6.55
C GLY A 70 14.72 -0.30 6.43
N GLU A 71 15.04 -1.46 7.01
CA GLU A 71 16.33 -2.11 6.84
C GLU A 71 16.46 -2.66 5.42
N CYS A 72 16.58 -1.76 4.45
CA CYS A 72 17.20 -2.05 3.16
C CYS A 72 18.73 -2.11 3.37
N ASN A 73 19.15 -2.89 4.38
CA ASN A 73 20.51 -2.99 4.89
C ASN A 73 21.18 -4.19 4.26
N THR A 74 21.68 -4.02 3.03
CA THR A 74 22.74 -4.91 2.53
C THR A 74 23.93 -4.07 2.13
N THR A 75 24.59 -3.51 3.15
CA THR A 75 25.98 -3.07 3.03
C THR A 75 26.86 -4.33 2.94
N ILE A 76 26.97 -4.90 1.74
CA ILE A 76 28.05 -5.81 1.40
C ILE A 76 28.99 -5.02 0.49
N SER A 77 30.22 -4.84 0.93
CA SER A 77 31.31 -4.17 0.20
C SER A 77 31.39 -4.68 -1.23
N GLY A 78 30.91 -3.87 -2.18
CA GLY A 78 30.90 -4.20 -3.60
C GLY A 78 29.52 -4.03 -4.22
N LYS A 79 29.12 -2.78 -4.47
CA LYS A 79 28.10 -2.40 -5.47
C LYS A 79 26.71 -3.06 -5.30
N ILE A 80 25.86 -2.54 -4.41
CA ILE A 80 24.40 -2.79 -4.50
C ILE A 80 23.63 -1.51 -4.16
N THR A 81 22.98 -0.93 -5.16
CA THR A 81 21.95 0.10 -4.98
C THR A 81 20.73 -0.58 -4.36
N SER A 82 20.46 -0.25 -3.10
CA SER A 82 19.34 -0.79 -2.32
C SER A 82 18.05 -0.08 -2.73
N LEU A 83 17.32 -0.61 -3.72
CA LEU A 83 15.95 -0.18 -4.02
C LEU A 83 14.98 -1.08 -3.28
N CYS A 84 14.41 -0.58 -2.18
CA CYS A 84 13.10 -1.05 -1.78
C CYS A 84 12.12 -0.59 -2.89
N GLU A 85 11.71 -1.49 -3.77
CA GLU A 85 10.75 -1.14 -4.82
C GLU A 85 9.41 -0.80 -4.16
N PRO A 86 8.84 0.39 -4.45
CA PRO A 86 7.55 0.74 -3.91
C PRO A 86 6.48 -0.14 -4.56
N ILE A 87 5.52 -0.62 -3.76
CA ILE A 87 4.38 -1.36 -4.32
C ILE A 87 3.37 -0.36 -4.88
N THR A 88 2.98 -0.58 -6.12
CA THR A 88 1.85 0.09 -6.75
C THR A 88 0.63 -0.81 -6.72
N GLY A 89 -0.52 -0.28 -6.29
CA GLY A 89 -1.81 -0.93 -6.45
C GLY A 89 -2.82 0.03 -7.06
N VAL A 90 -3.97 -0.50 -7.51
CA VAL A 90 -5.00 0.28 -8.19
C VAL A 90 -6.35 0.06 -7.53
N ILE A 91 -6.94 1.13 -6.99
CA ILE A 91 -8.31 1.13 -6.48
C ILE A 91 -9.19 1.81 -7.52
N LYS A 92 -10.09 1.06 -8.13
CA LYS A 92 -11.10 1.58 -9.05
C LYS A 92 -12.41 1.83 -8.31
N ILE A 93 -12.86 3.08 -8.28
CA ILE A 93 -14.14 3.46 -7.70
C ILE A 93 -15.13 3.80 -8.84
N ILE A 94 -16.22 3.05 -8.92
CA ILE A 94 -17.30 3.22 -9.90
C ILE A 94 -18.52 3.91 -9.25
N ASN A 95 -19.28 4.68 -10.04
CA ASN A 95 -20.54 5.29 -9.58
C ASN A 95 -21.70 4.31 -9.72
#